data_AF-A0A2J5PNZ0-F1
#
_entry.id   AF-A0A2J5PNZ0-F1
#
_cell.length_a   1.000
_cell.length_b   1.000
_cell.length_c   1.000
_cell.angle_alpha   90.00
_cell.angle_beta   90.00
_cell.angle_gamma   90.00
#
_symmetry.space_group_name_H-M   'P 1'
#
loop_
_entity.id
_entity.type
_entity.pdbx_description
1 polymer ?
#
loop_
_entity_poly.entity_id
_entity_poly.type
_entity_poly.pdbx_seq_one_letter_code
_entity_poly.pdbx_strand_id
1 'polypeptide(L)' 'METLKELGTRLLNGWQLSKLYTFEVAARHESFALAAEELSLTPSAVSHRINQLEEELGIQLFARSHRKV' A
#
# COMPACT_ATOMS: atom_id res chain seq x y z
N MET A 1 -1.40 -33.57 -10.60
CA MET A 1 -1.73 -32.27 -11.24
C MET A 1 -2.65 -31.53 -10.27
N GLU A 2 -2.05 -30.92 -9.26
CA GLU A 2 -2.69 -30.47 -8.01
C GLU A 2 -2.11 -29.11 -7.64
N THR A 3 -2.48 -28.06 -8.39
CA THR A 3 -1.96 -26.70 -8.13
C THR A 3 -2.96 -25.57 -8.41
N LEU A 4 -4.21 -25.87 -8.78
CA LEU A 4 -5.21 -24.83 -9.12
C LEU A 4 -6.42 -24.80 -8.18
N LYS A 5 -6.44 -25.62 -7.11
CA LYS A 5 -7.57 -25.70 -6.17
C LYS A 5 -7.48 -24.77 -4.96
N GLU A 6 -6.37 -24.04 -4.77
CA GLU A 6 -6.12 -23.20 -3.58
C GLU A 6 -6.23 -21.69 -3.81
N LEU A 7 -6.41 -21.22 -5.04
CA LEU A 7 -6.67 -19.81 -5.33
C LEU A 7 -8.16 -19.48 -5.12
N GLY A 8 -8.74 -19.99 -4.02
CA GLY A 8 -9.99 -19.47 -3.51
C GLY A 8 -9.78 -17.97 -3.34
N THR A 9 -10.49 -17.19 -4.15
CA THR A 9 -10.57 -15.73 -4.08
C THR A 9 -10.68 -15.33 -2.62
N ARG A 10 -9.53 -15.03 -1.99
CA ARG A 10 -9.48 -14.40 -0.67
C ARG A 10 -10.08 -13.03 -0.93
N LEU A 11 -11.38 -12.91 -0.67
CA LEU A 11 -12.09 -11.64 -0.77
C LEU A 11 -11.19 -10.60 -0.11
N LEU A 12 -10.79 -9.58 -0.88
CA LEU A 12 -9.95 -8.50 -0.39
C LEU A 12 -10.60 -7.99 0.91
N ASN A 13 -9.93 -8.19 2.03
CA ASN A 13 -10.48 -7.77 3.31
C ASN A 13 -10.36 -6.23 3.43
N GLY A 14 -11.12 -5.62 4.34
CA GLY A 14 -11.13 -4.15 4.49
C GLY A 14 -9.74 -3.55 4.73
N TRP A 15 -8.83 -4.32 5.35
CA TRP A 15 -7.44 -3.91 5.56
C TRP A 15 -6.63 -3.92 4.26
N GLN A 16 -6.78 -4.92 3.40
CA GLN A 16 -6.13 -4.96 2.08
C GLN A 16 -6.60 -3.81 1.19
N LEU A 17 -7.90 -3.50 1.22
CA LEU A 17 -8.46 -2.32 0.54
C LEU A 17 -7.87 -1.01 1.07
N SER A 18 -7.70 -0.88 2.40
CA SER A 18 -7.10 0.32 2.98
C SER A 18 -5.64 0.54 2.54
N LYS A 19 -4.87 -0.54 2.34
CA LYS A 19 -3.48 -0.47 1.89
C LYS A 19 -3.39 -0.06 0.42
N LEU A 20 -4.22 -0.66 -0.44
CA LEU A 20 -4.31 -0.30 -1.85
C LEU A 20 -4.79 1.14 -2.04
N TYR A 21 -5.75 1.60 -1.24
CA TYR A 21 -6.17 3.00 -1.23
C TYR A 21 -5.04 3.93 -0.76
N THR A 22 -4.30 3.55 0.28
CA THR A 22 -3.13 4.32 0.74
C THR A 22 -2.06 4.42 -0.37
N PHE A 23 -1.85 3.35 -1.13
CA PHE A 23 -0.96 3.33 -2.29
C PHE A 23 -1.41 4.29 -3.39
N GLU A 24 -2.69 4.24 -3.81
CA GLU A 24 -3.22 5.14 -4.85
C GLU A 24 -3.00 6.61 -4.47
N VAL A 25 -3.37 6.98 -3.24
CA VAL A 25 -3.26 8.37 -2.76
C VAL A 25 -1.79 8.80 -2.71
N ALA A 26 -0.89 7.94 -2.21
CA ALA A 26 0.54 8.22 -2.17
C ALA A 26 1.17 8.36 -3.56
N ALA A 27 0.77 7.54 -4.52
CA ALA A 27 1.23 7.61 -5.91
C ALA A 27 0.74 8.88 -6.60
N ARG A 28 -0.52 9.27 -6.39
CA ARG A 28 -1.08 10.50 -6.94
C ARG A 28 -0.39 11.76 -6.41
N HIS A 29 -0.01 11.76 -5.15
CA HIS A 29 0.68 12.90 -4.52
C HIS A 29 2.20 12.91 -4.70
N GLU A 30 2.81 11.78 -5.10
CA GLU A 30 4.27 11.56 -5.05
C GLU A 30 4.88 11.89 -3.67
N SER A 31 4.08 11.80 -2.59
CA SER A 31 4.47 12.26 -1.26
C SER A 31 3.66 11.57 -0.16
N PHE A 32 4.36 10.89 0.75
CA PHE A 32 3.73 10.31 1.94
C PHE A 32 3.23 11.36 2.93
N ALA A 33 3.78 12.57 2.94
CA ALA A 33 3.30 13.64 3.82
C ALA A 33 1.95 14.17 3.32
N LEU A 34 1.83 14.46 2.03
CA LEU A 34 0.58 14.95 1.43
C LEU A 34 -0.50 13.86 1.45
N ALA A 35 -0.14 12.60 1.20
CA ALA A 35 -1.06 11.49 1.32
C ALA A 35 -1.57 11.31 2.77
N ALA A 36 -0.72 11.55 3.76
CA ALA A 36 -1.11 11.47 5.16
C ALA A 36 -2.12 12.57 5.54
N GLU A 37 -1.93 13.79 5.03
CA GLU A 37 -2.89 14.88 5.19
C GLU A 37 -4.27 14.52 4.60
N GLU A 38 -4.30 14.02 3.35
CA GLU A 38 -5.57 13.62 2.70
C GLU A 38 -6.26 12.47 3.46
N LEU A 39 -5.50 11.47 3.90
CA LEU A 39 -6.02 10.30 4.58
C LEU A 39 -6.35 10.53 6.05
N SER A 40 -6.10 11.73 6.59
CA SER A 40 -6.18 12.02 8.03
C SER A 40 -5.36 11.03 8.88
N LEU A 41 -4.15 10.74 8.42
CA LEU A 41 -3.18 9.84 9.06
C LEU A 41 -1.89 10.58 9.40
N THR A 42 -1.01 9.93 10.16
CA THR A 42 0.37 10.38 10.28
C THR A 42 1.19 9.90 9.07
N PRO A 43 2.25 10.63 8.66
CA PRO A 43 3.17 10.15 7.63
C PRO A 43 3.79 8.78 7.96
N SER A 44 4.02 8.49 9.25
CA SER A 44 4.48 7.17 9.71
C SER A 44 3.45 6.06 9.47
N ALA A 45 2.16 6.33 9.65
CA ALA A 45 1.09 5.36 9.38
C ALA A 45 0.95 5.06 7.88
N VAL A 46 1.08 6.08 7.02
CA VAL A 46 1.12 5.89 5.55
C VAL A 46 2.31 5.02 5.16
N SER A 47 3.52 5.40 5.61
CA SER A 47 4.74 4.62 5.34
C SER A 47 4.61 3.17 5.81
N HIS A 48 4.04 2.95 7.00
CA HIS A 48 3.83 1.60 7.53
C HIS A 48 2.85 0.77 6.69
N ARG A 49 1.73 1.35 6.25
CA ARG A 49 0.76 0.66 5.38
C ARG A 49 1.36 0.30 4.03
N ILE A 50 2.16 1.20 3.43
CA ILE A 50 2.88 0.93 2.18
C ILE A 50 3.90 -0.17 2.37
N ASN A 51 4.73 -0.12 3.42
CA ASN A 51 5.72 -1.17 3.69
C ASN A 51 5.06 -2.55 3.82
N GLN A 52 3.95 -2.64 4.55
CA GLN A 52 3.23 -3.92 4.66
C GLN A 52 2.66 -4.39 3.32
N LEU A 53 2.21 -3.46 2.46
CA LEU A 53 1.71 -3.82 1.13
C LEU A 53 2.85 -4.32 0.23
N GLU A 54 4.00 -3.64 0.25
CA GLU A 54 5.21 -4.06 -0.47
C GLU A 54 5.68 -5.45 -0.02
N GLU A 55 5.61 -5.74 1.29
CA GLU A 55 5.91 -7.06 1.86
C GLU A 55 4.92 -8.14 1.40
N GLU A 56 3.62 -7.86 1.45
CA GLU A 56 2.57 -8.78 1.00
C GLU A 56 2.68 -9.10 -0.50
N LEU A 57 3.11 -8.14 -1.32
CA LEU A 57 3.27 -8.30 -2.75
C LEU A 57 4.66 -8.82 -3.15
N GLY A 58 5.64 -8.75 -2.26
CA GLY A 58 7.04 -9.09 -2.54
C GLY A 58 7.73 -8.14 -3.54
N ILE A 59 7.22 -6.90 -3.69
CA ILE A 59 7.75 -5.91 -4.64
C ILE A 59 7.81 -4.52 -4.00
N GLN A 60 8.78 -3.71 -4.43
CA GLN A 60 8.84 -2.29 -4.07
C GLN A 60 7.92 -1.49 -4.99
N LEU A 61 7.05 -0.68 -4.41
CA LEU A 61 6.05 0.11 -5.13
C LEU A 61 6.50 1.56 -5.37
N PHE A 62 7.41 2.08 -4.54
CA PHE A 62 7.91 3.46 -4.63
C PHE A 62 9.43 3.57 -4.68
N ALA A 63 9.94 4.57 -5.38
CA ALA A 63 11.35 4.93 -5.40
C ALA A 63 11.58 6.12 -4.46
N ARG A 64 12.00 5.84 -3.23
CA ARG A 64 12.05 6.85 -2.18
C ARG A 64 13.23 7.82 -2.37
N SER A 65 12.92 9.11 -2.32
CA SER A 65 13.87 10.23 -2.25
C SER A 65 13.53 11.13 -1.06
N HIS A 66 14.38 12.11 -0.74
CA HIS A 66 14.27 12.89 0.50
C HIS A 66 12.94 13.65 0.67
N ARG A 67 12.21 13.93 -0.42
CA ARG A 67 10.91 14.64 -0.38
C ARG A 67 9.83 14.05 -1.29
N LYS A 68 10.16 13.00 -2.04
CA LYS A 68 9.26 12.36 -3.00
C LYS A 68 9.36 10.85 -2.91
N VAL A 69 8.30 10.18 -3.30
CA VAL A 69 8.21 8.72 -3.41
C VAL A 69 7.78 8.31 -4.80
#